data_AF-A0A497ED72-F1
#
_entry.id   AF-A0A497ED72-F1
#
_cell.length_a   1.000
_cell.length_b   1.000
_cell.length_c   1.000
_cell.angle_alpha   90.00
_cell.angle_beta   90.00
_cell.angle_gamma   90.00
#
_symmetry.space_group_name_H-M   'P 1'
#
loop_
_entity.id
_entity.type
_entity.pdbx_description
1 polymer ?
#
loop_
_entity_poly.entity_id
_entity_poly.type
_entity_poly.pdbx_seq_one_letter_code
_entity_poly.pdbx_strand_id
1 'polypeptide(L)'
;MKPEEIRLYAHRGACLRCPENSLEAFSLALEDGANALEMDVHATSDGQFVVAHDADGARLAGDARPIQSLPLEVVRKWRLDGSAQVPSLDEVLKAFSGTPMSIDLKPRIPQLVQPFLDTL
;
A
#
# COMPACT_ATOMS: atom_id res chain seq x y z
N MET A 1 19.30 11.99 -28.01
CA MET A 1 18.15 11.47 -27.25
C MET A 1 18.09 12.28 -25.96
N LYS A 2 16.96 12.90 -25.61
CA LYS A 2 16.83 13.45 -24.25
C LYS A 2 16.93 12.26 -23.27
N PRO A 3 17.61 12.39 -22.11
CA PRO A 3 17.53 11.33 -21.11
C PRO A 3 16.05 11.07 -20.82
N GLU A 4 15.67 9.80 -20.73
CA GLU A 4 14.33 9.45 -20.26
C GLU A 4 14.09 10.13 -18.92
N GLU A 5 12.86 10.58 -18.70
CA GLU A 5 12.48 11.25 -17.46
C GLU A 5 12.77 10.32 -16.27
N ILE A 6 13.56 10.80 -15.30
CA ILE A 6 13.90 10.02 -14.11
C ILE A 6 12.63 9.80 -13.29
N ARG A 7 12.32 8.54 -12.98
CA ARG A 7 11.25 8.19 -12.04
C ARG A 7 11.77 8.23 -10.61
N LEU A 8 11.15 9.07 -9.79
CA LEU A 8 11.38 9.21 -8.36
C LEU A 8 10.25 8.49 -7.63
N TYR A 9 10.50 7.24 -7.25
CA TYR A 9 9.55 6.42 -6.50
C TYR A 9 9.56 6.80 -5.02
N ALA A 10 8.41 7.22 -4.51
CA ALA A 10 8.21 7.45 -3.09
C ALA A 10 8.01 6.14 -2.35
N HIS A 11 9.07 5.61 -1.75
CA HIS A 11 9.06 4.36 -0.98
C HIS A 11 8.05 4.46 0.18
N ARG A 12 6.92 3.75 0.04
CA ARG A 12 5.75 3.80 0.92
C ARG A 12 5.15 5.20 1.12
N GLY A 13 5.26 6.05 0.11
CA GLY A 13 4.90 7.47 0.18
C GLY A 13 5.92 8.30 0.96
N ALA A 14 5.49 9.44 1.51
CA ALA A 14 6.28 10.32 2.37
C ALA A 14 6.42 9.74 3.80
N CYS A 15 6.88 8.48 3.90
CA CYS A 15 6.89 7.66 5.12
C CYS A 15 7.71 8.22 6.29
N LEU A 16 8.56 9.22 6.05
CA LEU A 16 9.28 9.93 7.11
C LEU A 16 8.45 11.04 7.78
N ARG A 17 7.31 11.42 7.18
CA ARG A 17 6.46 12.54 7.61
C ARG A 17 5.02 12.13 7.89
N CYS A 18 4.57 11.04 7.28
CA CYS A 18 3.24 10.47 7.42
C CYS A 18 3.34 8.96 7.68
N PRO A 19 2.29 8.32 8.23
CA PRO A 19 2.25 6.87 8.35
C PRO A 19 2.50 6.21 6.99
N GLU A 20 3.44 5.28 6.92
CA GLU A 20 3.79 4.60 5.68
C GLU A 20 2.57 3.93 5.02
N ASN A 21 2.57 3.82 3.69
CA ASN A 21 1.51 3.13 2.93
C ASN A 21 0.08 3.69 3.15
N SER A 22 -0.04 4.96 3.55
CA SER A 22 -1.32 5.68 3.69
C SER A 22 -1.61 6.58 2.50
N LEU A 23 -2.90 6.90 2.27
CA LEU A 23 -3.31 7.86 1.23
C LEU A 23 -2.66 9.24 1.47
N GLU A 24 -2.54 9.65 2.73
CA GLU A 24 -1.91 10.91 3.12
C GLU A 24 -0.41 10.92 2.79
N ALA A 25 0.31 9.81 3.04
CA ALA A 25 1.72 9.69 2.68
C ALA A 25 1.94 9.74 1.16
N PHE A 26 1.04 9.14 0.38
CA PHE A 26 1.12 9.17 -1.08
C PHE A 26 0.86 10.56 -1.64
N SER A 27 -0.20 11.25 -1.17
CA SER A 27 -0.50 12.63 -1.58
C SER A 27 0.67 13.57 -1.27
N LEU A 28 1.20 13.50 -0.06
CA LEU A 28 2.32 14.35 0.35
C LEU A 28 3.58 14.08 -0.46
N ALA A 29 3.85 12.83 -0.84
CA ALA A 29 5.02 12.51 -1.66
C ALA A 29 4.94 13.13 -3.05
N LEU A 30 3.76 13.15 -3.67
CA LEU A 30 3.54 13.80 -4.96
C LEU A 30 3.67 15.32 -4.85
N GLU A 31 3.16 15.91 -3.76
CA GLU A 31 3.35 17.34 -3.45
C GLU A 31 4.83 17.70 -3.26
N ASP A 32 5.61 16.81 -2.65
CA ASP A 32 7.06 16.95 -2.43
C ASP A 32 7.89 16.74 -3.71
N GLY A 33 7.27 16.36 -4.84
CA GLY A 33 7.91 16.25 -6.15
C GLY A 33 8.27 14.84 -6.59
N ALA A 34 7.85 13.80 -5.87
CA ALA A 34 7.87 12.44 -6.42
C ALA A 34 6.93 12.36 -7.63
N ASN A 35 7.30 11.57 -8.64
CA ASN A 35 6.49 11.36 -9.84
C ASN A 35 6.10 9.88 -10.03
N ALA A 36 6.37 9.05 -9.03
CA ALA A 36 5.91 7.68 -8.94
C ALA A 36 5.73 7.28 -7.47
N LEU A 37 4.82 6.34 -7.21
CA LEU A 37 4.55 5.80 -5.87
C LEU A 37 5.11 4.39 -5.75
N GLU A 38 5.62 4.03 -4.58
CA GLU A 38 5.92 2.64 -4.25
C GLU A 38 5.13 2.24 -3.02
N MET A 39 4.68 0.98 -3.00
CA MET A 39 3.85 0.44 -1.93
C MET A 39 3.99 -1.06 -1.79
N ASP A 40 3.63 -1.54 -0.59
CA ASP A 40 3.63 -2.94 -0.23
C ASP A 40 2.20 -3.47 -0.11
N VAL A 41 1.91 -4.67 -0.62
CA VAL A 41 0.55 -5.23 -0.63
C VAL A 41 0.50 -6.63 -0.02
N HIS A 42 -0.53 -6.87 0.81
CA HIS A 42 -0.91 -8.19 1.32
C HIS A 42 -2.35 -8.53 0.98
N ALA A 43 -2.65 -9.83 0.90
CA ALA A 43 -4.01 -10.33 0.75
C ALA A 43 -4.66 -10.58 2.12
N THR A 44 -5.93 -10.24 2.24
CA THR A 44 -6.81 -10.55 3.38
C THR A 44 -7.44 -11.93 3.22
N SER A 45 -8.09 -12.46 4.27
CA SER A 45 -8.68 -13.80 4.25
C SER A 45 -9.86 -13.95 3.27
N ASP A 46 -10.49 -12.85 2.90
CA ASP A 46 -11.60 -12.74 1.94
C ASP A 46 -11.11 -12.38 0.52
N GLY A 47 -9.81 -12.50 0.24
CA GLY A 47 -9.22 -12.36 -1.09
C GLY A 47 -9.14 -10.92 -1.60
N GLN A 48 -9.27 -9.94 -0.72
CA GLN A 48 -9.03 -8.53 -1.03
C GLN A 48 -7.55 -8.18 -0.79
N PHE A 49 -7.12 -7.03 -1.31
CA PHE A 49 -5.75 -6.55 -1.13
C PHE A 49 -5.71 -5.27 -0.31
N VAL A 50 -4.80 -5.21 0.66
CA VAL A 50 -4.53 -4.05 1.52
C VAL A 50 -3.09 -3.59 1.37
N VAL A 51 -2.87 -2.30 1.57
CA VAL A 51 -1.53 -1.71 1.49
C VAL A 51 -0.90 -1.65 2.88
N ALA A 52 0.11 -2.49 3.09
CA ALA A 52 0.81 -2.63 4.35
C ALA A 52 2.17 -3.30 4.11
N HIS A 53 3.20 -2.91 4.86
CA HIS A 53 4.52 -3.54 4.73
C HIS A 53 4.59 -4.90 5.41
N ASP A 54 4.25 -4.94 6.70
CA ASP A 54 4.37 -6.12 7.54
C ASP A 54 3.20 -7.09 7.31
N ALA A 55 3.39 -8.36 7.64
CA ALA A 55 2.36 -9.38 7.49
C ALA A 55 1.25 -9.30 8.56
N ASP A 56 1.41 -8.44 9.55
CA ASP A 56 0.48 -8.15 10.64
C ASP A 56 0.53 -6.64 10.98
N GLY A 57 -0.34 -6.21 11.90
CA GLY A 57 -0.42 -4.83 12.36
C GLY A 57 0.36 -4.56 13.64
N ALA A 58 1.24 -5.45 14.12
CA ALA A 58 1.82 -5.33 15.47
C ALA A 58 2.59 -4.02 15.65
N ARG A 59 3.37 -3.62 14.64
CA ARG A 59 4.20 -2.41 14.67
C ARG A 59 3.38 -1.12 14.56
N LEU A 60 2.46 -1.06 13.60
CA LEU A 60 1.79 0.19 13.23
C LEU A 60 0.38 0.34 13.82
N ALA A 61 -0.26 -0.76 14.21
CA ALA A 61 -1.66 -0.79 14.64
C ALA A 61 -1.90 -1.56 15.96
N GLY A 62 -0.88 -2.19 16.54
CA GLY A 62 -0.97 -2.94 17.80
C GLY A 62 -1.72 -4.27 17.71
N ASP A 63 -1.94 -4.81 16.50
CA ASP A 63 -2.66 -6.07 16.28
C ASP A 63 -1.74 -7.11 15.61
N ALA A 64 -1.32 -8.12 16.36
CA ALA A 64 -0.39 -9.14 15.88
C ALA A 64 -1.04 -10.28 15.08
N ARG A 65 -2.34 -10.19 14.76
CA ARG A 65 -3.00 -11.18 13.93
C ARG A 65 -2.54 -11.02 12.47
N PRO A 66 -2.18 -12.11 11.77
CA PRO A 66 -1.77 -12.03 10.37
C PRO A 66 -2.87 -11.46 9.47
N ILE A 67 -2.53 -10.56 8.56
CA ILE A 67 -3.47 -9.95 7.59
C ILE A 67 -4.20 -11.04 6.80
N GLN A 68 -3.49 -12.09 6.39
CA GLN A 68 -4.06 -13.23 5.64
C GLN A 68 -5.11 -14.03 6.41
N SER A 69 -5.23 -13.82 7.73
CA SER A 69 -6.23 -14.48 8.59
C SER A 69 -7.43 -13.60 8.92
N LEU A 70 -7.46 -12.36 8.43
CA LEU A 70 -8.48 -11.37 8.74
C LEU A 70 -9.17 -10.87 7.47
N PRO A 71 -10.49 -10.61 7.50
CA PRO A 71 -11.20 -10.03 6.36
C PRO A 71 -10.88 -8.53 6.24
N LEU A 72 -11.10 -7.96 5.06
CA LEU A 72 -10.83 -6.55 4.77
C LEU A 72 -11.51 -5.62 5.77
N GLU A 73 -12.76 -5.89 6.19
CA GLU A 73 -13.47 -5.02 7.11
C GLU A 73 -12.83 -4.91 8.51
N VAL A 74 -11.97 -5.87 8.88
CA VAL A 74 -11.21 -5.82 10.13
C VAL A 74 -9.92 -5.04 9.91
N VAL A 75 -9.14 -5.41 8.89
CA VAL A 75 -7.81 -4.82 8.64
C VAL A 75 -7.92 -3.32 8.34
N ARG A 76 -8.93 -2.88 7.57
CA ARG A 76 -9.13 -1.47 7.24
C ARG A 76 -9.43 -0.56 8.43
N LYS A 77 -9.81 -1.14 9.58
CA LYS A 77 -10.08 -0.38 10.83
C LYS A 77 -8.80 -0.12 11.62
N TRP A 78 -7.70 -0.78 11.29
CA TRP A 78 -6.41 -0.51 11.90
C TRP A 78 -5.98 0.93 11.65
N ARG A 79 -5.31 1.49 12.66
CA ARG A 79 -4.85 2.88 12.67
C ARG A 79 -3.33 2.91 12.61
N LEU A 80 -2.78 3.18 11.43
CA LEU A 80 -1.36 3.30 11.18
C LEU A 80 -0.82 4.51 11.95
N ASP A 81 0.07 4.26 12.90
CA ASP A 81 0.61 5.25 13.83
C ASP A 81 -0.49 6.11 14.48
N GLY A 82 -1.65 5.49 14.74
CA GLY A 82 -2.83 6.15 15.34
C GLY A 82 -3.61 7.12 14.45
N SER A 83 -3.12 7.45 13.24
CA SER A 83 -3.63 8.60 12.46
C SER A 83 -4.19 8.26 11.08
N ALA A 84 -3.66 7.28 10.36
CA ALA A 84 -4.19 6.87 9.04
C ALA A 84 -4.92 5.52 9.11
N GLN A 85 -5.87 5.26 8.23
CA GLN A 85 -6.43 3.91 8.04
C GLN A 85 -5.55 3.12 7.07
N VAL A 86 -5.56 1.80 7.21
CA VAL A 86 -4.99 0.91 6.18
C VAL A 86 -5.87 0.98 4.93
N PRO A 87 -5.37 1.46 3.78
CA PRO A 87 -6.17 1.51 2.56
C PRO A 87 -6.22 0.15 1.88
N SER A 88 -7.30 -0.13 1.15
CA SER A 88 -7.28 -1.20 0.15
C SER A 88 -6.45 -0.80 -1.07
N LEU A 89 -5.99 -1.77 -1.84
CA LEU A 89 -5.30 -1.49 -3.10
C LEU A 89 -6.22 -0.71 -4.07
N ASP A 90 -7.49 -1.09 -4.19
CA ASP A 90 -8.49 -0.38 -5.00
C ASP A 90 -8.62 1.10 -4.62
N GLU A 91 -8.58 1.41 -3.32
CA GLU A 91 -8.65 2.79 -2.84
C GLU A 91 -7.44 3.59 -3.32
N VAL A 92 -6.24 3.01 -3.28
CA VAL A 92 -5.01 3.66 -3.76
C VAL A 92 -5.01 3.81 -5.28
N LEU A 93 -5.36 2.75 -6.03
CA LEU A 93 -5.43 2.78 -7.50
C LEU A 93 -6.41 3.85 -8.00
N LYS A 94 -7.56 3.98 -7.33
CA LYS A 94 -8.56 5.00 -7.65
C LYS A 94 -8.09 6.41 -7.28
N ALA A 95 -7.51 6.60 -6.11
CA ALA A 95 -7.09 7.91 -5.62
C ALA A 95 -5.96 8.52 -6.46
N PHE A 96 -5.03 7.67 -6.93
CA PHE A 96 -3.82 8.11 -7.65
C PHE A 96 -3.79 7.62 -9.10
N SER A 97 -4.97 7.45 -9.70
CA SER A 97 -5.11 7.02 -11.10
C SER A 97 -4.23 7.85 -12.05
N GLY A 98 -3.49 7.17 -12.92
CA GLY A 98 -2.55 7.79 -13.86
C GLY A 98 -1.15 8.08 -13.28
N THR A 99 -0.94 7.89 -11.98
CA THR A 99 0.39 7.95 -11.37
C THR A 99 1.12 6.62 -11.58
N PRO A 100 2.37 6.61 -12.06
CA PRO A 100 3.18 5.40 -12.10
C PRO A 100 3.35 4.79 -10.72
N MET A 101 3.16 3.48 -10.60
CA MET A 101 3.28 2.76 -9.32
C MET A 101 4.25 1.58 -9.42
N SER A 102 4.97 1.32 -8.34
CA SER A 102 5.65 0.06 -8.08
C SER A 102 4.93 -0.61 -6.91
N ILE A 103 4.41 -1.81 -7.11
CA ILE A 103 3.62 -2.53 -6.12
C ILE A 103 4.34 -3.83 -5.79
N ASP A 104 4.79 -3.97 -4.54
CA ASP A 104 5.43 -5.19 -4.03
C ASP A 104 4.39 -6.12 -3.42
N LEU A 105 4.06 -7.22 -4.11
CA LEU A 105 3.20 -8.28 -3.58
C LEU A 105 4.00 -9.12 -2.58
N LYS A 106 3.89 -8.77 -1.29
CA LYS A 106 4.68 -9.35 -0.21
C LYS A 106 4.47 -10.85 0.02
N PRO A 107 3.24 -11.39 -0.01
CA PRO A 107 3.03 -12.81 0.22
C PRO A 107 3.68 -13.64 -0.89
N ARG A 108 4.54 -14.58 -0.51
CA ARG A 108 5.16 -15.54 -1.43
C ARG A 108 4.22 -16.72 -1.73
N ILE A 109 3.01 -16.40 -2.23
CA ILE A 109 1.93 -17.35 -2.50
C ILE A 109 1.56 -17.25 -3.98
N PRO A 110 1.96 -18.21 -4.84
CA PRO A 110 1.71 -18.15 -6.28
C PRO A 110 0.22 -17.99 -6.66
N GLN A 111 -0.69 -18.51 -5.84
CA GLN A 111 -2.13 -18.45 -6.06
C GLN A 111 -2.69 -17.03 -5.95
N LEU A 112 -1.96 -16.10 -5.33
CA LEU A 112 -2.38 -14.70 -5.23
C LEU A 112 -2.00 -13.87 -6.46
N VAL A 113 -1.16 -14.39 -7.36
CA VAL A 113 -0.69 -13.63 -8.53
C VAL A 113 -1.86 -13.28 -9.45
N GLN A 114 -2.70 -14.25 -9.82
CA GLN A 114 -3.81 -13.96 -10.74
C GLN A 114 -4.87 -13.03 -10.10
N PRO A 115 -5.36 -13.27 -8.87
CA PRO A 115 -6.27 -12.32 -8.21
C PRO A 115 -5.70 -10.91 -8.06
N PHE A 116 -4.39 -10.80 -7.80
CA PHE A 116 -3.71 -9.51 -7.75
C PHE A 116 -3.73 -8.81 -9.12
N LEU A 117 -3.41 -9.53 -10.20
CA LEU A 117 -3.47 -8.98 -11.55
C LEU A 117 -4.90 -8.57 -11.96
N ASP A 118 -5.92 -9.30 -11.51
CA ASP A 118 -7.33 -8.97 -11.76
C ASP A 118 -7.79 -7.68 -11.05
N THR A 119 -7.00 -7.20 -10.07
CA THR A 119 -7.25 -5.95 -9.33
C THR A 119 -6.66 -4.72 -10.04
N LEU A 120 -5.68 -4.90 -10.94
CA LEU A 120 -4.96 -3.82 -11.64
C LEU A 120 -5.68 -3.38 -12.93
#